data_AF-A0A0T6B9R7-F1
#
_entry.id   AF-A0A0T6B9R7-F1
#
_cell.length_a   1.000
_cell.length_b   1.000
_cell.length_c   1.000
_cell.angle_alpha   90.00
_cell.angle_beta   90.00
_cell.angle_gamma   90.00
#
_symmetry.space_group_name_H-M   'P 1'
#
loop_
_entity.id
_entity.type
_entity.pdbx_description
1 polymer ?
#
loop_
_entity_poly.entity_id
_entity_poly.type
_entity_poly.pdbx_seq_one_letter_code
_entity_poly.pdbx_strand_id
1 'polypeptide(L)'
;MFDWICHNRDVFLINYVEIGHTYQLAKQLQEEHQHFTMSSMNVYVNINRILSVASRLIEGGHYAATHIRSVAARLDRIWKEFAAGLDERTAVLALSVIFHHKAEQYVDNVSAWNGACESTNIPTEIMMLENAIHQHQNLYESMCQAYTEVHSTSKKLLYQLDHLVQVCNQPGTDRKHSENSSNYENRPGGNPAADYSEGASHVLAVIHQILNHHRALEQKWHAKKIKLHQRLALRLFQEDVKQVLDWLSNHGEVFIRKNTGIGRNLQKARV
;
A
#
# COMPACT_ATOMS: atom_id res chain seq x y z
N MET A 1 -22.09 -33.98 -10.88
CA MET A 1 -21.95 -32.51 -10.80
C MET A 1 -21.86 -32.04 -9.35
N PHE A 2 -22.81 -32.38 -8.47
CA PHE A 2 -22.67 -32.09 -7.04
C PHE A 2 -21.35 -32.62 -6.46
N ASP A 3 -20.98 -33.86 -6.78
CA ASP A 3 -19.71 -34.45 -6.30
C ASP A 3 -18.49 -33.70 -6.80
N TRP A 4 -18.53 -33.19 -8.05
CA TRP A 4 -17.46 -32.37 -8.59
C TRP A 4 -17.36 -31.03 -7.87
N ILE A 5 -18.49 -30.34 -7.62
CA ILE A 5 -18.51 -29.05 -6.93
C ILE A 5 -18.06 -29.23 -5.47
N CYS A 6 -18.55 -30.25 -4.77
CA CYS A 6 -18.15 -30.53 -3.39
C CYS A 6 -16.66 -30.90 -3.30
N HIS A 7 -16.17 -31.77 -4.18
CA HIS A 7 -14.77 -32.15 -4.22
C HIS A 7 -13.85 -30.96 -4.50
N ASN A 8 -14.16 -30.14 -5.52
CA ASN A 8 -13.34 -28.97 -5.85
C ASN A 8 -13.46 -27.87 -4.79
N ARG A 9 -14.63 -27.71 -4.15
CA ARG A 9 -14.81 -26.80 -3.02
C ARG A 9 -13.97 -27.21 -1.82
N ASP A 10 -13.95 -28.49 -1.45
CA ASP A 10 -13.15 -28.98 -0.34
C ASP A 10 -11.65 -28.84 -0.62
N VAL A 11 -11.20 -29.17 -1.83
CA VAL A 11 -9.80 -29.01 -2.25
C VAL A 11 -9.40 -27.53 -2.30
N PHE A 12 -10.29 -26.65 -2.77
CA PHE A 12 -10.08 -25.21 -2.81
C PHE A 12 -9.94 -24.63 -1.40
N LEU A 13 -10.89 -24.91 -0.51
CA LEU A 13 -10.89 -24.37 0.85
C LEU A 13 -9.71 -24.86 1.70
N ILE A 14 -9.13 -26.02 1.38
CA ILE A 14 -7.99 -26.60 2.10
C ILE A 14 -6.64 -26.07 1.57
N ASN A 15 -6.50 -25.88 0.26
CA ASN A 15 -5.18 -25.62 -0.35
C ASN A 15 -4.97 -24.16 -0.80
N TYR A 16 -6.00 -23.30 -0.71
CA TYR A 16 -5.98 -21.96 -1.30
C TYR A 16 -6.25 -20.86 -0.26
N VAL A 17 -5.50 -20.92 0.85
CA VAL A 17 -5.57 -19.95 1.96
C VAL A 17 -4.35 -19.03 2.02
N GLU A 18 -3.24 -19.45 1.41
CA GLU A 18 -2.03 -18.64 1.33
C GLU A 18 -2.22 -17.40 0.45
N ILE A 19 -1.61 -16.29 0.88
CA ILE A 19 -1.59 -15.01 0.18
C ILE A 19 -0.21 -14.63 -0.39
N GLY A 20 0.82 -15.41 -0.06
CA GLY A 20 2.21 -15.14 -0.39
C GLY A 20 2.87 -14.11 0.54
N HIS A 21 4.19 -14.26 0.75
CA HIS A 21 4.99 -13.38 1.61
C HIS A 21 5.93 -12.44 0.85
N THR A 22 5.98 -12.56 -0.47
CA THR A 22 6.77 -11.74 -1.39
C THR A 22 5.92 -11.39 -2.60
N TYR A 23 6.33 -10.37 -3.36
CA TYR A 23 5.65 -9.98 -4.60
C TYR A 23 5.59 -11.16 -5.58
N GLN A 24 6.72 -11.84 -5.77
CA GLN A 24 6.81 -12.96 -6.70
C GLN A 24 5.87 -14.11 -6.32
N LEU A 25 5.85 -14.50 -5.04
CA LEU A 25 4.99 -15.59 -4.58
C LEU A 25 3.51 -15.21 -4.64
N ALA A 26 3.15 -14.01 -4.19
CA ALA A 26 1.78 -13.51 -4.29
C ALA A 26 1.30 -13.45 -5.75
N LYS A 27 2.20 -13.08 -6.67
CA LYS A 27 1.91 -13.03 -8.11
C LYS A 27 1.70 -14.41 -8.70
N GLN A 28 2.55 -15.37 -8.36
CA GLN A 28 2.39 -16.76 -8.76
C GLN A 28 1.05 -17.33 -8.26
N LEU A 29 0.72 -17.15 -6.98
CA LEU A 29 -0.55 -17.59 -6.41
C LEU A 29 -1.75 -16.94 -7.10
N GLN A 30 -1.65 -15.66 -7.46
CA GLN A 30 -2.67 -14.97 -8.26
C GLN A 30 -2.87 -15.60 -9.63
N GLU A 31 -1.79 -15.94 -10.34
CA GLU A 31 -1.85 -16.53 -11.69
C GLU A 31 -2.40 -17.96 -11.65
N GLU A 32 -1.98 -18.77 -10.69
CA GLU A 32 -2.50 -20.12 -10.45
C GLU A 32 -4.02 -20.07 -10.15
N HIS A 33 -4.44 -19.14 -9.29
CA HIS A 33 -5.85 -18.93 -8.96
C HIS A 33 -6.67 -18.44 -10.18
N GLN A 34 -6.11 -17.54 -10.99
CA GLN A 34 -6.75 -17.09 -12.23
C GLN A 34 -6.94 -18.25 -13.21
N HIS A 35 -5.93 -19.10 -13.40
CA HIS A 35 -6.01 -20.27 -14.25
C HIS A 35 -7.10 -21.25 -13.77
N PHE A 36 -7.16 -21.51 -12.46
CA PHE A 36 -8.21 -22.33 -11.85
C PHE A 36 -9.61 -21.74 -12.06
N THR A 37 -9.76 -20.43 -11.83
CA THR A 37 -11.04 -19.72 -12.00
C THR A 37 -11.51 -19.77 -13.45
N MET A 38 -10.62 -19.53 -14.41
CA MET A 38 -10.93 -19.66 -15.85
C MET A 38 -11.34 -21.09 -16.22
N SER A 39 -10.61 -22.09 -15.72
CA SER A 39 -10.95 -23.50 -15.96
C SER A 39 -12.32 -23.88 -15.40
N SER A 40 -12.73 -23.25 -14.30
CA SER A 40 -14.03 -23.44 -13.65
C SER A 40 -15.20 -22.79 -14.41
N MET A 41 -14.95 -21.91 -15.39
CA MET A 41 -16.00 -21.23 -16.15
C MET A 41 -16.89 -22.19 -16.95
N ASN A 42 -16.32 -23.30 -17.43
CA ASN A 42 -17.09 -24.35 -18.09
C ASN A 42 -18.15 -24.97 -17.16
N VAL A 43 -17.85 -25.05 -15.87
CA VAL A 43 -18.79 -25.56 -14.86
C VAL A 43 -19.89 -24.54 -14.59
N TYR A 44 -19.57 -23.25 -14.55
CA TYR A 44 -20.57 -22.18 -14.46
C TYR A 44 -21.60 -22.26 -15.59
N VAL A 45 -21.14 -22.38 -16.83
CA VAL A 45 -22.02 -22.51 -18.01
C VAL A 45 -22.91 -23.75 -17.90
N ASN A 46 -22.34 -24.87 -17.48
CA ASN A 46 -23.09 -26.13 -17.34
C ASN A 46 -24.16 -26.05 -16.23
N ILE A 47 -23.85 -25.42 -15.10
CA ILE A 47 -24.81 -25.19 -14.01
C ILE A 47 -25.98 -24.33 -14.50
N ASN A 48 -25.71 -23.21 -15.18
CA ASN A 48 -26.76 -22.35 -15.72
C ASN A 48 -27.66 -23.10 -16.72
N ARG A 49 -27.07 -23.97 -17.55
CA ARG A 49 -27.84 -24.82 -18.47
C ARG A 49 -28.76 -25.77 -17.70
N ILE A 50 -28.27 -26.43 -16.65
CA ILE A 50 -29.08 -27.34 -15.82
C ILE A 50 -30.21 -26.59 -15.11
N LEU A 51 -29.91 -25.41 -14.55
CA LEU A 51 -30.93 -24.57 -13.91
C LEU A 51 -32.01 -24.12 -14.92
N SER A 52 -31.63 -23.76 -16.15
CA SER A 52 -32.58 -23.43 -17.22
C SER A 52 -33.48 -24.61 -17.60
N VAL A 53 -32.92 -25.82 -17.70
CA VAL A 53 -33.71 -27.04 -17.94
C VAL A 53 -34.66 -27.32 -16.78
N ALA A 54 -34.20 -27.17 -15.53
CA ALA A 54 -35.02 -27.34 -14.34
C ALA A 54 -36.21 -26.36 -14.32
N SER A 55 -35.98 -25.08 -14.63
CA SER A 55 -37.06 -24.08 -14.73
C SER A 55 -38.10 -24.45 -15.77
N ARG A 56 -37.69 -24.87 -16.96
CA ARG A 56 -38.61 -25.32 -18.02
C ARG A 56 -39.44 -26.53 -17.61
N LEU A 57 -38.86 -27.51 -16.92
CA LEU A 57 -39.60 -28.69 -16.43
C LEU A 57 -40.64 -28.29 -15.39
N ILE A 58 -40.31 -27.34 -14.52
CA ILE A 58 -41.22 -26.80 -13.51
C ILE A 58 -42.37 -26.04 -14.16
N GLU A 59 -42.07 -25.13 -15.09
CA GLU A 59 -43.06 -24.32 -15.83
C GLU A 59 -43.97 -25.18 -16.70
N GLY A 60 -43.44 -26.27 -17.26
CA GLY A 60 -44.20 -27.25 -18.03
C GLY A 60 -45.09 -28.18 -17.20
N GLY A 61 -45.18 -27.99 -15.88
CA GLY A 61 -46.06 -28.79 -15.01
C GLY A 61 -45.59 -30.24 -14.79
N HIS A 62 -44.29 -30.50 -14.85
CA HIS A 62 -43.74 -31.85 -14.65
C HIS A 62 -44.18 -32.45 -13.29
N TYR A 63 -44.53 -33.74 -13.27
CA TYR A 63 -45.11 -34.41 -12.08
C TYR A 63 -44.22 -34.29 -10.82
N ALA A 64 -42.90 -34.19 -11.00
CA ALA A 64 -41.91 -34.04 -9.93
C ALA A 64 -41.40 -32.59 -9.73
N ALA A 65 -42.16 -31.56 -10.14
CA ALA A 65 -41.70 -30.16 -10.11
C ALA A 65 -41.22 -29.68 -8.73
N THR A 66 -41.83 -30.15 -7.63
CA THR A 66 -41.43 -29.82 -6.26
C THR A 66 -40.02 -30.34 -5.93
N HIS A 67 -39.73 -31.59 -6.30
CA HIS A 67 -38.41 -32.18 -6.12
C HIS A 67 -37.35 -31.50 -6.98
N ILE A 68 -37.65 -31.26 -8.27
CA ILE A 68 -36.75 -30.56 -9.21
C ILE A 68 -36.39 -29.17 -8.66
N ARG A 69 -37.38 -28.43 -8.14
CA ARG A 69 -37.17 -27.12 -7.52
C ARG A 69 -36.21 -27.18 -6.34
N SER A 70 -36.38 -28.15 -5.45
CA SER A 70 -35.51 -28.34 -4.28
C SER A 70 -34.06 -28.63 -4.69
N VAL A 71 -33.85 -29.55 -5.64
CA VAL A 71 -32.51 -29.91 -6.12
C VAL A 71 -31.84 -28.75 -6.87
N ALA A 72 -32.58 -28.04 -7.73
CA ALA A 72 -32.07 -26.88 -8.47
C ALA A 72 -31.68 -25.74 -7.52
N ALA A 73 -32.52 -25.43 -6.52
CA ALA A 73 -32.23 -24.42 -5.51
C ALA A 73 -30.98 -24.78 -4.69
N ARG A 74 -30.80 -26.05 -4.32
CA ARG A 74 -29.60 -26.52 -3.63
C ARG A 74 -28.35 -26.39 -4.49
N LEU A 75 -28.43 -26.73 -5.78
CA LEU A 75 -27.31 -26.59 -6.73
C LEU A 75 -26.90 -25.12 -6.87
N ASP A 76 -27.86 -24.24 -7.11
CA ASP A 76 -27.64 -22.80 -7.24
C ASP A 76 -27.00 -22.21 -5.99
N ARG A 77 -27.49 -22.57 -4.80
CA ARG A 77 -26.93 -22.14 -3.51
C ARG A 77 -25.47 -22.56 -3.35
N ILE A 78 -25.17 -23.85 -3.51
CA ILE A 78 -23.79 -24.37 -3.34
C ILE A 78 -22.83 -23.74 -4.35
N TRP A 79 -23.29 -23.53 -5.59
CA TRP A 79 -22.48 -22.88 -6.61
C TRP A 79 -22.20 -21.41 -6.26
N LYS A 80 -23.22 -20.65 -5.84
CA LYS A 80 -23.06 -19.25 -5.43
C LYS A 80 -22.12 -19.09 -4.25
N GLU A 81 -22.20 -19.97 -3.25
CA GLU A 81 -21.25 -20.00 -2.13
C GLU A 81 -19.81 -20.25 -2.61
N PHE A 82 -19.62 -21.20 -3.53
CA PHE A 82 -18.30 -21.48 -4.08
C PHE A 82 -17.76 -20.32 -4.93
N ALA A 83 -18.58 -19.75 -5.80
CA ALA A 83 -18.23 -18.59 -6.62
C ALA A 83 -17.85 -17.39 -5.76
N ALA A 84 -18.60 -17.11 -4.68
CA ALA A 84 -18.25 -16.05 -3.73
C ALA A 84 -16.86 -16.30 -3.11
N GLY A 85 -16.52 -17.54 -2.73
CA GLY A 85 -15.19 -17.88 -2.25
C GLY A 85 -14.07 -17.62 -3.27
N LEU A 86 -14.32 -17.87 -4.56
CA LEU A 86 -13.38 -17.55 -5.64
C LEU A 86 -13.19 -16.04 -5.80
N ASP A 87 -14.27 -15.27 -5.70
CA ASP A 87 -14.23 -13.80 -5.82
C ASP A 87 -13.47 -13.18 -4.63
N GLU A 88 -13.73 -13.64 -3.41
CA GLU A 88 -13.03 -13.21 -2.20
C GLU A 88 -11.52 -13.52 -2.28
N ARG A 89 -11.15 -14.72 -2.77
CA ARG A 89 -9.74 -15.06 -2.98
C ARG A 89 -9.10 -14.21 -4.08
N THR A 90 -9.83 -13.91 -5.13
CA THR A 90 -9.36 -13.01 -6.20
C THR A 90 -9.03 -11.62 -5.62
N ALA A 91 -9.92 -11.09 -4.78
CA ALA A 91 -9.74 -9.80 -4.14
C ALA A 91 -8.52 -9.78 -3.20
N VAL A 92 -8.37 -10.77 -2.32
CA VAL A 92 -7.26 -10.80 -1.35
C VAL A 92 -5.91 -10.98 -2.04
N LEU A 93 -5.80 -11.83 -3.08
CA LEU A 93 -4.56 -12.00 -3.85
C LEU A 93 -4.20 -10.75 -4.64
N ALA A 94 -5.18 -10.06 -5.23
CA ALA A 94 -4.93 -8.78 -5.89
C ALA A 94 -4.36 -7.73 -4.92
N LEU A 95 -4.93 -7.64 -3.71
CA LEU A 95 -4.41 -6.75 -2.66
C LEU A 95 -3.02 -7.18 -2.19
N SER A 96 -2.77 -8.49 -2.03
CA SER A 96 -1.46 -9.03 -1.63
C SER A 96 -0.37 -8.69 -2.64
N VAL A 97 -0.63 -8.87 -3.94
CA VAL A 97 0.32 -8.53 -5.01
C VAL A 97 0.68 -7.05 -4.97
N ILE A 98 -0.33 -6.17 -4.88
CA ILE A 98 -0.10 -4.73 -4.85
C ILE A 98 0.68 -4.32 -3.59
N PHE A 99 0.31 -4.83 -2.42
CA PHE A 99 0.98 -4.53 -1.17
C PHE A 99 2.46 -4.94 -1.21
N HIS A 100 2.76 -6.19 -1.54
CA HIS A 100 4.14 -6.68 -1.57
C HIS A 100 4.97 -5.95 -2.63
N HIS A 101 4.41 -5.66 -3.80
CA HIS A 101 5.10 -4.87 -4.83
C HIS A 101 5.51 -3.48 -4.30
N LYS A 102 4.59 -2.79 -3.64
CA LYS A 102 4.84 -1.46 -3.08
C LYS A 102 5.80 -1.50 -1.90
N ALA A 103 5.72 -2.53 -1.06
CA ALA A 103 6.61 -2.74 0.07
C ALA A 103 8.06 -2.98 -0.39
N GLU A 104 8.27 -3.87 -1.36
CA GLU A 104 9.59 -4.14 -1.93
C GLU A 104 10.15 -2.90 -2.64
N GLN A 105 9.35 -2.21 -3.44
CA GLN A 105 9.75 -0.92 -4.05
C GLN A 105 10.18 0.12 -3.01
N TYR A 106 9.49 0.19 -1.88
CA TYR A 106 9.88 1.09 -0.80
C TYR A 106 11.28 0.73 -0.28
N VAL A 107 11.51 -0.54 0.03
CA VAL A 107 12.79 -1.05 0.57
C VAL A 107 13.93 -0.84 -0.42
N ASP A 108 13.72 -1.10 -1.71
CA ASP A 108 14.73 -0.88 -2.75
C ASP A 108 15.18 0.58 -2.81
N ASN A 109 14.24 1.52 -2.65
CA ASN A 109 14.52 2.96 -2.67
C ASN A 109 15.21 3.48 -1.40
N VAL A 110 15.14 2.76 -0.27
CA VAL A 110 15.74 3.20 1.01
C VAL A 110 17.23 3.52 0.86
N SER A 111 17.98 2.68 0.13
CA SER A 111 19.43 2.85 -0.05
C SER A 111 19.76 4.17 -0.76
N ALA A 112 19.05 4.47 -1.86
CA ALA A 112 19.22 5.68 -2.64
C ALA A 112 18.82 6.93 -1.84
N TRP A 113 17.67 6.88 -1.16
CA TRP A 113 17.21 7.95 -0.27
C TRP A 113 18.19 8.22 0.86
N ASN A 114 18.74 7.16 1.46
CA ASN A 114 19.74 7.29 2.50
C ASN A 114 21.00 8.00 1.99
N GLY A 115 21.52 7.59 0.83
CA GLY A 115 22.67 8.24 0.19
C GLY A 115 22.42 9.72 -0.13
N ALA A 116 21.21 10.06 -0.59
CA ALA A 116 20.81 11.44 -0.84
C ALA A 116 20.80 12.29 0.46
N CYS A 117 20.35 11.72 1.58
CA CYS A 117 20.38 12.38 2.89
C CYS A 117 21.81 12.50 3.48
N GLU A 118 22.69 11.54 3.21
CA GLU A 118 24.05 11.52 3.76
C GLU A 118 25.06 12.36 2.95
N SER A 119 24.72 12.77 1.72
CA SER A 119 25.60 13.61 0.91
C SER A 119 26.01 14.89 1.65
N THR A 120 27.31 14.97 1.96
CA THR A 120 27.98 16.02 2.74
C THR A 120 28.32 17.27 1.90
N ASN A 121 28.25 17.17 0.58
CA ASN A 121 28.55 18.28 -0.32
C ASN A 121 27.41 19.29 -0.32
N ILE A 122 27.51 20.29 0.57
CA ILE A 122 26.58 21.41 0.63
C ILE A 122 27.13 22.54 -0.25
N PRO A 123 26.36 23.00 -1.27
CA PRO A 123 26.78 24.10 -2.13
C PRO A 123 27.07 25.39 -1.36
N THR A 124 27.86 26.27 -1.97
CA THR A 124 28.23 27.56 -1.37
C THR A 124 27.51 28.75 -1.97
N GLU A 125 27.02 28.64 -3.20
CA GLU A 125 26.29 29.69 -3.90
C GLU A 125 24.82 29.70 -3.47
N ILE A 126 24.24 30.89 -3.29
CA ILE A 126 22.86 31.07 -2.80
C ILE A 126 21.86 30.34 -3.71
N MET A 127 21.93 30.56 -5.03
CA MET A 127 21.05 29.92 -6.00
C MET A 127 21.15 28.37 -5.96
N MET A 128 22.38 27.85 -5.82
CA MET A 128 22.59 26.39 -5.73
C MET A 128 22.10 25.81 -4.40
N LEU A 129 22.18 26.58 -3.31
CA LEU A 129 21.62 26.21 -2.01
C LEU A 129 20.10 26.16 -2.03
N GLU A 130 19.44 27.14 -2.64
CA GLU A 130 17.98 27.16 -2.81
C GLU A 130 17.50 25.97 -3.64
N ASN A 131 18.19 25.67 -4.75
CA ASN A 131 17.91 24.48 -5.54
C ASN A 131 18.11 23.18 -4.73
N ALA A 132 19.21 23.08 -3.97
CA ALA A 132 19.46 21.92 -3.11
C ALA A 132 18.39 21.75 -2.02
N ILE A 133 17.88 22.83 -1.44
CA ILE A 133 16.76 22.81 -0.47
C ILE A 133 15.50 22.31 -1.16
N HIS A 134 15.18 22.81 -2.36
CA HIS A 134 14.01 22.36 -3.10
C HIS A 134 14.09 20.87 -3.47
N GLN A 135 15.23 20.40 -3.97
CA GLN A 135 15.47 18.97 -4.26
C GLN A 135 15.33 18.11 -3.00
N HIS A 136 15.86 18.58 -1.86
CA HIS A 136 15.76 17.89 -0.58
C HIS A 136 14.31 17.84 -0.08
N GLN A 137 13.51 18.87 -0.35
CA GLN A 137 12.07 18.86 -0.06
C GLN A 137 11.32 17.85 -0.94
N ASN A 138 11.58 17.82 -2.25
CA ASN A 138 10.98 16.86 -3.18
C ASN A 138 11.32 15.41 -2.82
N LEU A 139 12.54 15.16 -2.34
CA LEU A 139 12.96 13.86 -1.82
C LEU A 139 12.05 13.39 -0.67
N TYR A 140 11.73 14.27 0.28
CA TYR A 140 10.84 13.94 1.40
C TYR A 140 9.41 13.67 0.98
N GLU A 141 8.91 14.45 0.01
CA GLU A 141 7.59 14.23 -0.56
C GLU A 141 7.50 12.86 -1.24
N SER A 142 8.55 12.46 -1.99
CA SER A 142 8.65 11.13 -2.57
C SER A 142 8.66 10.01 -1.52
N MET A 143 9.43 10.17 -0.43
CA MET A 143 9.43 9.21 0.68
C MET A 143 8.04 9.08 1.32
N CYS A 144 7.38 10.21 1.58
CA CYS A 144 6.05 10.27 2.20
C CYS A 144 4.97 9.63 1.29
N GLN A 145 5.04 9.89 -0.01
CA GLN A 145 4.13 9.30 -0.99
C GLN A 145 4.27 7.78 -1.00
N ALA A 146 5.49 7.26 -1.14
CA ALA A 146 5.75 5.82 -1.13
C ALA A 146 5.28 5.15 0.17
N TYR A 147 5.54 5.78 1.32
CA TYR A 147 5.06 5.30 2.62
C TYR A 147 3.52 5.26 2.67
N THR A 148 2.86 6.31 2.20
CA THR A 148 1.38 6.40 2.19
C THR A 148 0.75 5.34 1.29
N GLU A 149 1.35 5.05 0.12
CA GLU A 149 0.90 4.00 -0.78
C GLU A 149 0.98 2.60 -0.13
N VAL A 150 2.11 2.28 0.51
CA VAL A 150 2.28 1.02 1.26
C VAL A 150 1.25 0.93 2.39
N HIS A 151 1.10 1.99 3.20
CA HIS A 151 0.19 1.98 4.33
C HIS A 151 -1.30 1.88 3.89
N SER A 152 -1.66 2.52 2.78
CA SER A 152 -3.02 2.45 2.22
C SER A 152 -3.34 1.04 1.72
N THR A 153 -2.41 0.42 0.99
CA THR A 153 -2.58 -0.94 0.46
C THR A 153 -2.59 -1.99 1.57
N SER A 154 -1.74 -1.83 2.59
CA SER A 154 -1.70 -2.73 3.74
C SER A 154 -2.99 -2.68 4.56
N LYS A 155 -3.56 -1.49 4.78
CA LYS A 155 -4.84 -1.33 5.49
C LYS A 155 -5.99 -2.05 4.77
N LYS A 156 -6.04 -1.95 3.43
CA LYS A 156 -7.03 -2.66 2.62
C LYS A 156 -6.85 -4.17 2.72
N LEU A 157 -5.61 -4.65 2.62
CA LEU A 157 -5.30 -6.07 2.74
C LEU A 157 -5.66 -6.64 4.12
N LEU A 158 -5.28 -5.94 5.20
CA LEU A 158 -5.61 -6.36 6.57
C LEU A 158 -7.12 -6.40 6.81
N TYR A 159 -7.86 -5.41 6.31
CA TYR A 159 -9.33 -5.43 6.39
C TYR A 159 -9.92 -6.65 5.67
N GLN A 160 -9.42 -6.96 4.48
CA GLN A 160 -9.87 -8.12 3.72
C GLN A 160 -9.52 -9.44 4.44
N LEU A 161 -8.34 -9.55 5.03
CA LEU A 161 -7.92 -10.73 5.79
C LEU A 161 -8.77 -10.91 7.06
N ASP A 162 -9.06 -9.84 7.79
CA ASP A 162 -9.94 -9.89 8.96
C ASP A 162 -11.36 -10.34 8.59
N HIS A 163 -11.91 -9.81 7.48
CA HIS A 163 -13.18 -10.28 6.94
C HIS A 163 -13.18 -11.78 6.64
N LEU A 164 -12.13 -12.29 5.99
CA LEU A 164 -11.99 -13.71 5.68
C LEU A 164 -11.89 -14.58 6.95
N VAL A 165 -11.15 -14.14 7.96
CA VAL A 165 -11.08 -14.81 9.27
C VAL A 165 -12.47 -14.88 9.92
N GLN A 166 -13.23 -13.79 9.89
CA GLN A 166 -14.58 -13.76 10.44
C GLN A 166 -15.51 -14.72 9.70
N VAL A 167 -15.47 -14.74 8.36
CA VAL A 167 -16.26 -15.67 7.54
C VAL A 167 -15.91 -17.13 7.85
N CYS A 168 -14.62 -17.46 8.02
CA CYS A 168 -14.18 -18.81 8.38
C CYS A 168 -14.65 -19.24 9.78
N ASN A 169 -14.80 -18.29 10.71
CA ASN A 169 -15.21 -18.56 12.09
C ASN A 169 -16.74 -18.55 12.30
N GLN A 170 -17.54 -18.18 11.30
CA GLN A 170 -19.00 -18.17 11.43
C GLN A 170 -19.55 -19.61 11.57
N PRO A 171 -20.36 -19.89 12.61
CA PRO A 171 -21.05 -21.17 12.73
C PRO A 171 -22.11 -21.27 11.61
N GLY A 172 -21.86 -22.11 10.60
CA GLY A 172 -22.79 -22.32 9.49
C GLY A 172 -24.18 -22.73 9.99
N THR A 173 -25.21 -22.02 9.53
CA THR A 173 -26.63 -22.19 9.91
C THR A 173 -27.22 -23.56 9.53
N ASP A 174 -26.52 -24.38 8.74
CA ASP A 174 -26.96 -25.71 8.28
C ASP A 174 -26.15 -26.89 8.85
N ARG A 175 -25.34 -26.71 9.92
CA ARG A 175 -24.63 -27.86 10.54
C ARG A 175 -25.54 -28.82 11.33
N LYS A 176 -26.83 -28.53 11.50
CA LYS A 176 -27.76 -29.33 12.32
C LYS A 176 -28.32 -30.60 11.64
N HIS A 177 -27.99 -30.90 10.38
CA HIS A 177 -28.48 -32.11 9.69
C HIS A 177 -27.38 -33.06 9.18
N SER A 178 -26.20 -33.05 9.81
CA SER A 178 -25.25 -34.14 9.64
C SER A 178 -24.81 -34.64 11.02
N GLU A 179 -25.52 -35.64 11.54
CA GLU A 179 -25.21 -36.38 12.77
C GLU A 179 -23.92 -37.24 12.66
N ASN A 180 -22.99 -36.89 11.76
CA ASN A 180 -21.69 -37.53 11.58
C ASN A 180 -20.52 -36.52 11.61
N SER A 181 -20.66 -35.42 12.38
CA SER A 181 -19.61 -34.40 12.55
C SER A 181 -18.51 -34.74 13.58
N SER A 182 -18.37 -36.00 13.99
CA SER A 182 -17.30 -36.43 14.93
C SER A 182 -15.93 -36.65 14.27
N ASN A 183 -15.78 -36.42 12.96
CA ASN A 183 -14.51 -36.64 12.25
C ASN A 183 -13.81 -35.37 11.74
N TYR A 184 -14.25 -34.17 12.15
CA TYR A 184 -13.60 -32.91 11.74
C TYR A 184 -12.27 -32.60 12.47
N GLU A 185 -11.88 -33.40 13.46
CA GLU A 185 -10.60 -33.22 14.19
C GLU A 185 -9.38 -33.77 13.44
N ASN A 186 -9.57 -34.47 12.31
CA ASN A 186 -8.48 -35.11 11.54
C ASN A 186 -8.44 -34.71 10.05
N ARG A 187 -8.71 -33.43 9.71
CA ARG A 187 -8.42 -32.93 8.35
C ARG A 187 -6.91 -32.66 8.21
N PRO A 188 -6.24 -33.16 7.15
CA PRO A 188 -4.81 -32.94 6.92
C PRO A 188 -4.47 -31.53 6.38
N GLY A 189 -5.43 -30.60 6.38
CA GLY A 189 -5.25 -29.20 6.04
C GLY A 189 -5.66 -28.34 7.22
N GLY A 190 -4.81 -27.38 7.58
CA GLY A 190 -4.95 -26.51 8.75
C GLY A 190 -6.26 -25.72 8.79
N ASN A 191 -6.47 -24.97 9.89
CA ASN A 191 -7.62 -24.08 10.02
C ASN A 191 -7.43 -22.87 9.09
N PRO A 192 -8.27 -22.65 8.06
CA PRO A 192 -8.13 -21.51 7.13
C PRO A 192 -8.07 -20.14 7.82
N ALA A 193 -8.76 -20.00 8.96
CA ALA A 193 -8.72 -18.78 9.76
C ALA A 193 -7.32 -18.52 10.37
N ALA A 194 -6.59 -19.58 10.72
CA ALA A 194 -5.23 -19.48 11.23
C ALA A 194 -4.27 -18.99 10.15
N ASP A 195 -4.39 -19.51 8.92
CA ASP A 195 -3.51 -19.15 7.81
C ASP A 195 -3.71 -17.68 7.38
N TYR A 196 -4.97 -17.20 7.32
CA TYR A 196 -5.24 -15.77 7.10
C TYR A 196 -4.73 -14.88 8.23
N SER A 197 -4.78 -15.37 9.47
CA SER A 197 -4.23 -14.65 10.63
C SER A 197 -2.70 -14.57 10.58
N GLU A 198 -2.04 -15.63 10.12
CA GLU A 198 -0.60 -15.63 9.87
C GLU A 198 -0.22 -14.65 8.75
N GLY A 199 -0.98 -14.65 7.65
CA GLY A 199 -0.82 -13.66 6.58
C GLY A 199 -0.97 -12.23 7.09
N ALA A 200 -1.94 -11.95 7.95
CA ALA A 200 -2.12 -10.63 8.56
C ALA A 200 -0.95 -10.24 9.48
N SER A 201 -0.44 -11.19 10.27
CA SER A 201 0.75 -11.00 11.11
C SER A 201 1.99 -10.64 10.28
N HIS A 202 2.21 -11.33 9.15
CA HIS A 202 3.27 -11.01 8.21
C HIS A 202 3.15 -9.59 7.65
N VAL A 203 1.95 -9.21 7.19
CA VAL A 203 1.68 -7.86 6.68
C VAL A 203 2.02 -6.79 7.74
N LEU A 204 1.64 -7.01 9.01
CA LEU A 204 1.99 -6.11 10.11
C LEU A 204 3.50 -6.02 10.35
N ALA A 205 4.22 -7.14 10.29
CA ALA A 205 5.67 -7.18 10.44
C ALA A 205 6.37 -6.33 9.35
N VAL A 206 5.94 -6.47 8.09
CA VAL A 206 6.47 -5.67 6.97
C VAL A 206 6.17 -4.18 7.15
N ILE A 207 4.96 -3.80 7.59
CA ILE A 207 4.63 -2.39 7.87
C ILE A 207 5.54 -1.83 8.97
N HIS A 208 5.78 -2.58 10.05
CA HIS A 208 6.67 -2.15 11.12
C HIS A 208 8.11 -1.96 10.64
N GLN A 209 8.60 -2.87 9.80
CA GLN A 209 9.92 -2.72 9.17
C GLN A 209 9.98 -1.44 8.34
N ILE A 210 8.98 -1.17 7.50
CA ILE A 210 8.92 0.03 6.65
C ILE A 210 8.82 1.31 7.50
N LEU A 211 8.03 1.30 8.57
CA LEU A 211 7.94 2.41 9.51
C LEU A 211 9.29 2.74 10.16
N ASN A 212 10.07 1.72 10.53
CA ASN A 212 11.40 1.92 11.09
C ASN A 212 12.36 2.57 10.08
N HIS A 213 12.36 2.10 8.83
CA HIS A 213 13.13 2.74 7.76
C HIS A 213 12.70 4.19 7.54
N HIS A 214 11.39 4.44 7.50
CA HIS A 214 10.84 5.78 7.28
C HIS A 214 11.30 6.77 8.36
N ARG A 215 11.20 6.38 9.64
CA ARG A 215 11.66 7.20 10.77
C ARG A 215 13.17 7.47 10.73
N ALA A 216 13.97 6.46 10.37
CA ALA A 216 15.42 6.63 10.26
C ALA A 216 15.79 7.60 9.12
N LEU A 217 15.12 7.48 7.97
CA LEU A 217 15.30 8.41 6.84
C LEU A 217 14.85 9.82 7.20
N GLU A 218 13.71 9.97 7.87
CA GLU A 218 13.19 11.26 8.32
C GLU A 218 14.18 11.99 9.25
N GLN A 219 14.79 11.26 10.19
CA GLN A 219 15.83 11.83 11.07
C GLN A 219 17.04 12.35 10.29
N LYS A 220 17.57 11.55 9.35
CA LYS A 220 18.71 11.95 8.51
C LYS A 220 18.36 13.11 7.60
N TRP A 221 17.18 13.05 6.99
CA TRP A 221 16.63 14.11 6.16
C TRP A 221 16.53 15.42 6.94
N HIS A 222 15.98 15.38 8.16
CA HIS A 222 15.81 16.56 9.01
C HIS A 222 17.16 17.18 9.38
N ALA A 223 18.15 16.36 9.74
CA ALA A 223 19.50 16.83 10.05
C ALA A 223 20.14 17.56 8.86
N LYS A 224 20.00 17.04 7.64
CA LYS A 224 20.51 17.70 6.43
C LYS A 224 19.73 18.97 6.09
N LYS A 225 18.40 18.99 6.27
CA LYS A 225 17.57 20.19 6.08
C LYS A 225 18.06 21.35 6.94
N ILE A 226 18.30 21.10 8.23
CA ILE A 226 18.83 22.12 9.14
C ILE A 226 20.15 22.69 8.61
N LYS A 227 21.10 21.83 8.21
CA LYS A 227 22.41 22.27 7.70
C LYS A 227 22.29 23.11 6.42
N LEU A 228 21.41 22.73 5.50
CA LEU A 228 21.17 23.49 4.26
C LEU A 228 20.63 24.90 4.56
N HIS A 229 19.61 25.01 5.42
CA HIS A 229 19.04 26.30 5.79
C HIS A 229 20.01 27.18 6.59
N GLN A 230 20.79 26.59 7.50
CA GLN A 230 21.85 27.31 8.21
C GLN A 230 22.91 27.84 7.25
N ARG A 231 23.30 27.05 6.23
CA ARG A 231 24.26 27.50 5.22
C ARG A 231 23.69 28.63 4.36
N LEU A 232 22.43 28.54 3.94
CA LEU A 232 21.76 29.61 3.19
C LEU A 232 21.70 30.91 4.01
N ALA A 233 21.27 30.83 5.27
CA ALA A 233 21.22 31.99 6.17
C ALA A 233 22.59 32.65 6.34
N LEU A 234 23.65 31.85 6.52
CA LEU A 234 25.02 32.37 6.61
C LEU A 234 25.44 33.10 5.32
N ARG A 235 25.08 32.57 4.14
CA ARG A 235 25.42 33.20 2.86
C ARG A 235 24.68 34.51 2.62
N LEU A 236 23.39 34.56 2.96
CA LEU A 236 22.60 35.79 2.89
C LEU A 236 23.20 36.87 3.81
N PHE A 237 23.51 36.52 5.06
CA PHE A 237 24.17 37.44 5.98
C PHE A 237 25.52 37.97 5.46
N GLN A 238 26.33 37.10 4.84
CA GLN A 238 27.60 37.51 4.25
C GLN A 238 27.41 38.49 3.08
N GLU A 239 26.39 38.30 2.26
CA GLU A 239 26.07 39.21 1.16
C GLU A 239 25.58 40.56 1.70
N ASP A 240 24.74 40.57 2.73
CA ASP A 240 24.28 41.80 3.40
C ASP A 240 25.46 42.59 3.99
N VAL A 241 26.37 41.92 4.71
CA VAL A 241 27.58 42.56 5.27
C VAL A 241 28.44 43.13 4.14
N LYS A 242 28.63 42.40 3.05
CA LYS A 242 29.40 42.87 1.89
C LYS A 242 28.76 44.11 1.27
N GLN A 243 27.44 44.15 1.11
CA GLN A 243 26.73 45.31 0.59
C GLN A 243 26.91 46.54 1.49
N VAL A 244 26.83 46.37 2.82
CA VAL A 244 27.07 47.46 3.78
C VAL A 244 28.52 47.97 3.68
N LEU A 245 29.50 47.08 3.63
CA LEU A 245 30.91 47.46 3.49
C LEU A 245 31.20 48.17 2.17
N ASP A 246 30.65 47.68 1.06
CA ASP A 246 30.77 48.31 -0.25
C ASP A 246 30.16 49.71 -0.26
N TRP A 247 28.98 49.88 0.35
CA TRP A 247 28.35 51.18 0.50
C TRP A 247 29.19 52.16 1.34
N LEU A 248 29.72 51.70 2.47
CA LEU A 248 30.58 52.53 3.33
C LEU A 248 31.84 52.98 2.59
N SER A 249 32.47 52.10 1.80
CA SER A 249 33.67 52.44 1.05
C SER A 249 33.38 53.38 -0.13
N ASN A 250 32.35 53.08 -0.92
CA ASN A 250 32.06 53.81 -2.16
C ASN A 250 31.30 55.12 -1.93
N HIS A 251 30.46 55.20 -0.91
CA HIS A 251 29.64 56.38 -0.62
C HIS A 251 30.08 57.07 0.67
N GLY A 252 30.23 56.32 1.77
CA GLY A 252 30.54 56.87 3.08
C GLY A 252 31.90 57.59 3.12
N GLU A 253 32.97 56.91 2.75
CA GLU A 253 34.32 57.51 2.73
C GLU A 253 34.42 58.64 1.71
N VAL A 254 33.82 58.48 0.53
CA VAL A 254 33.80 59.53 -0.50
C VAL A 254 33.09 60.77 0.01
N PHE A 255 31.96 60.61 0.71
CA PHE A 255 31.24 61.70 1.35
C PHE A 255 32.11 62.42 2.38
N ILE A 256 32.76 61.68 3.29
CA ILE A 256 33.63 62.27 4.33
C ILE A 256 34.80 63.04 3.69
N ARG A 257 35.46 62.48 2.66
CA ARG A 257 36.58 63.15 1.97
C ARG A 257 36.16 64.45 1.29
N LYS A 258 34.95 64.50 0.72
CA LYS A 258 34.42 65.69 0.03
C LYS A 258 33.93 66.78 1.00
N ASN A 259 33.49 66.42 2.20
CA ASN A 259 32.86 67.33 3.16
C ASN A 259 33.75 67.61 4.38
N THR A 260 34.96 68.12 4.14
CA THR A 260 35.93 68.45 5.20
C THR A 260 35.86 69.90 5.70
N GLY A 261 35.08 70.77 5.05
CA GLY A 261 34.96 72.18 5.41
C GLY A 261 33.86 72.46 6.43
N ILE A 262 34.20 73.07 7.57
CA ILE A 262 33.27 73.45 8.66
C ILE A 262 32.37 74.67 8.29
N GLY A 263 32.52 75.21 7.09
CA GLY A 263 31.87 76.46 6.68
C GLY A 263 32.56 77.68 7.29
N ARG A 264 33.09 78.59 6.45
CA ARG A 264 33.83 79.78 6.93
C ARG A 264 32.91 80.92 7.43
N ASN A 265 31.59 80.75 7.39
CA ASN A 265 30.60 81.72 7.88
C ASN A 265 29.25 81.05 8.21
N LEU A 266 28.39 81.76 8.96
CA LEU A 266 27.10 81.27 9.47
C LEU A 266 26.14 80.77 8.36
N GLN A 267 26.25 81.33 7.15
CA GLN A 267 25.44 80.92 6.00
C GLN A 267 25.90 79.59 5.38
N LYS A 268 27.21 79.28 5.39
CA LYS A 268 27.75 78.00 4.89
C LYS A 268 27.77 76.88 5.92
N ALA A 269 27.66 77.20 7.21
CA ALA A 269 27.57 76.23 8.30
C ALA A 269 26.12 75.74 8.58
N ARG A 270 25.12 76.32 7.88
CA ARG A 270 23.70 76.01 8.03
C ARG A 270 23.14 75.02 6.99
N VAL A 271 23.98 74.51 6.09
CA VAL A 271 23.61 73.52 5.05
C VAL A 271 24.16 72.16 5.42
#